data_AF-A0A5C1B1M2-F1
#
_entry.id   AF-A0A5C1B1M2-F1
#
_cell.length_a   1.000
_cell.length_b   1.000
_cell.length_c   1.000
_cell.angle_alpha   90.00
_cell.angle_beta   90.00
_cell.angle_gamma   90.00
#
_symmetry.space_group_name_H-M   'P 1'
#
loop_
_entity.id
_entity.type
_entity.pdbx_description
1 polymer ?
#
loop_
_entity_poly.entity_id
_entity_poly.type
_entity_poly.pdbx_seq_one_letter_code
_entity_poly.pdbx_strand_id
1 'polypeptide(L)'
;MDVTALRALQAPLKDKYREAPDAAVITLKAHGELDDQHIACKVETGRAIALAGLHPATGGSGAELCSGDMLLEALVACAGVTLKAVATALEIELKKGVVRAEGDLDFRGTLGVAKDAPVGFRAIRLSFDVESDAPQEKLDTLLKLTERYCVVFQTLNVKPELSAVLNRG
;
A
#
# COMPACT_ATOMS: atom_id res chain seq x y z
N MET A 1 -20.81 -1.74 -8.32
CA MET A 1 -20.85 -3.16 -8.67
C MET A 1 -21.42 -3.92 -7.49
N ASP A 2 -22.38 -4.81 -7.72
CA ASP A 2 -23.01 -5.63 -6.66
C ASP A 2 -22.29 -6.97 -6.45
N VAL A 3 -22.72 -7.73 -5.45
CA VAL A 3 -22.12 -9.01 -5.07
C VAL A 3 -22.22 -10.06 -6.19
N THR A 4 -23.31 -10.05 -6.96
CA THR A 4 -23.55 -11.00 -8.06
C THR A 4 -22.57 -10.76 -9.20
N ALA A 5 -22.42 -9.51 -9.62
CA ALA A 5 -21.47 -9.10 -10.65
C ALA A 5 -20.01 -9.35 -10.21
N LEU A 6 -19.66 -9.05 -8.95
CA LEU A 6 -18.31 -9.33 -8.44
C LEU A 6 -18.02 -10.83 -8.37
N ARG A 7 -18.97 -11.65 -7.92
CA ARG A 7 -18.83 -13.11 -7.88
C ARG A 7 -18.66 -13.69 -9.28
N ALA A 8 -19.43 -13.21 -10.27
CA ALA A 8 -19.31 -13.65 -11.66
C ALA A 8 -17.92 -13.37 -12.25
N LEU A 9 -17.34 -12.20 -11.96
CA LEU A 9 -15.97 -11.86 -12.40
C LEU A 9 -14.89 -12.71 -11.69
N GLN A 10 -15.09 -13.03 -10.41
CA GLN A 10 -14.10 -13.75 -9.61
C GLN A 10 -14.15 -15.28 -9.79
N ALA A 11 -15.30 -15.86 -10.16
CA ALA A 11 -15.48 -17.30 -10.30
C ALA A 11 -14.40 -17.97 -11.19
N PRO A 12 -14.17 -17.53 -12.45
CA PRO A 12 -13.18 -18.16 -13.31
C PRO A 12 -11.74 -18.01 -12.78
N LEU A 13 -11.45 -16.92 -12.06
CA LEU A 13 -10.14 -16.72 -11.42
C LEU A 13 -9.97 -17.65 -10.22
N LYS A 14 -11.00 -17.81 -9.39
CA LYS A 14 -10.98 -18.70 -8.24
C LYS A 14 -10.84 -20.16 -8.66
N ASP A 15 -11.51 -20.57 -9.73
CA ASP A 15 -11.40 -21.93 -10.25
C ASP A 15 -9.99 -22.18 -10.79
N LYS A 16 -9.46 -21.24 -11.60
CA LYS A 16 -8.07 -21.28 -12.09
C LYS A 16 -7.05 -21.37 -10.95
N TYR A 17 -7.21 -20.62 -9.87
CA TYR A 17 -6.27 -20.63 -8.75
C TYR A 17 -6.39 -21.86 -7.85
N ARG A 18 -7.55 -22.54 -7.84
CA ARG A 18 -7.68 -23.85 -7.17
C ARG A 18 -6.99 -24.95 -7.98
N GLU A 19 -7.11 -24.91 -9.30
CA GLU A 19 -6.50 -25.89 -10.21
C GLU A 19 -4.99 -25.67 -10.37
N ALA A 20 -4.55 -24.40 -10.43
CA ALA A 20 -3.16 -24.00 -10.57
C ALA A 20 -2.81 -22.86 -9.58
N PRO A 21 -2.46 -23.18 -8.32
CA PRO A 21 -2.17 -22.18 -7.29
C PRO A 21 -1.08 -21.18 -7.69
N ASP A 22 -0.06 -21.63 -8.41
CA ASP A 22 1.05 -20.76 -8.87
C ASP A 22 0.58 -19.68 -9.86
N ALA A 23 -0.54 -19.88 -10.56
CA ALA A 23 -1.11 -18.88 -11.45
C ALA A 23 -1.71 -17.66 -10.68
N ALA A 24 -1.86 -17.77 -9.36
CA ALA A 24 -2.24 -16.65 -8.48
C ALA A 24 -1.03 -15.83 -8.02
N VAL A 25 0.20 -16.30 -8.28
CA VAL A 25 1.43 -15.61 -7.90
C VAL A 25 1.80 -14.63 -9.02
N ILE A 26 1.52 -13.35 -8.80
CA ILE A 26 1.81 -12.27 -9.75
C ILE A 26 2.95 -11.43 -9.21
N THR A 27 4.03 -11.29 -9.99
CA THR A 27 5.06 -10.29 -9.73
C THR A 27 4.60 -8.94 -10.27
N LEU A 28 4.16 -8.06 -9.39
CA LEU A 28 3.97 -6.66 -9.73
C LEU A 28 5.35 -6.02 -9.89
N LYS A 29 5.56 -5.35 -11.03
CA LYS A 29 6.82 -4.69 -11.36
C LYS A 29 6.60 -3.18 -11.34
N ALA A 30 7.51 -2.47 -10.68
CA ALA A 30 7.66 -1.04 -10.78
C ALA A 30 9.07 -0.76 -11.31
N HIS A 31 9.20 0.23 -12.20
CA HIS A 31 10.47 0.66 -12.77
C HIS A 31 10.74 2.09 -12.30
N GLY A 32 12.00 2.38 -12.00
CA GLY A 32 12.44 3.74 -11.76
C GLY A 32 13.85 3.98 -12.25
N GLU A 33 14.12 5.21 -12.68
CA GLU A 33 15.38 5.67 -13.26
C GLU A 33 15.97 6.74 -12.34
N LEU A 34 17.25 6.60 -11.98
CA LEU A 34 17.93 7.60 -11.14
C LEU A 34 18.13 8.89 -11.95
N ASP A 35 17.89 10.03 -11.31
CA ASP A 35 18.13 11.34 -11.91
C ASP A 35 19.64 11.62 -11.98
N ASP A 36 20.10 12.19 -13.09
CA ASP A 36 21.52 12.41 -13.38
C ASP A 36 22.06 13.73 -12.80
N GLN A 37 21.16 14.62 -12.35
CA GLN A 37 21.50 15.96 -11.86
C GLN A 37 21.08 16.19 -10.41
N HIS A 38 20.11 15.43 -9.90
CA HIS A 38 19.54 15.57 -8.58
C HIS A 38 19.56 14.22 -7.83
N ILE A 39 19.52 14.27 -6.49
CA ILE A 39 19.40 13.05 -5.67
C ILE A 39 17.92 12.61 -5.69
N ALA A 40 17.52 12.01 -6.79
CA ALA A 40 16.13 11.63 -7.08
C ALA A 40 16.06 10.33 -7.90
N CYS A 41 14.88 9.69 -7.88
CA CYS A 41 14.55 8.52 -8.69
C CYS A 41 13.17 8.74 -9.32
N LYS A 42 13.13 8.78 -10.65
CA LYS A 42 11.91 8.89 -11.45
C LYS A 42 11.21 7.53 -11.45
N VAL A 43 9.96 7.44 -11.00
CA VAL A 43 9.23 6.17 -10.94
C VAL A 43 8.11 6.16 -11.98
N GLU A 44 7.96 5.04 -12.71
CA GLU A 44 6.87 4.84 -13.66
C GLU A 44 5.60 4.37 -12.94
N THR A 45 4.69 5.31 -12.68
CA THR A 45 3.31 5.00 -12.27
C THR A 45 2.38 5.17 -13.48
N GLY A 46 1.51 4.19 -13.77
CA GLY A 46 0.67 4.13 -14.99
C GLY A 46 -0.31 5.29 -15.21
N ARG A 47 -0.32 6.32 -14.36
CA ARG A 47 -0.90 7.65 -14.61
C ARG A 47 0.04 8.70 -14.00
N ALA A 48 0.52 9.62 -14.85
CA ALA A 48 1.53 10.66 -14.58
C ALA A 48 2.90 10.15 -14.10
N ILE A 49 3.97 10.66 -14.71
CA ILE A 49 5.35 10.42 -14.28
C ILE A 49 5.55 11.17 -12.96
N ALA A 50 5.94 10.45 -11.91
CA ALA A 50 6.23 10.98 -10.59
C ALA A 50 7.75 10.99 -10.37
N LEU A 51 8.35 12.17 -10.20
CA LEU A 51 9.74 12.27 -9.75
C LEU A 51 9.75 12.16 -8.24
N ALA A 52 10.39 11.11 -7.70
CA ALA A 52 10.55 10.94 -6.26
C ALA A 52 11.91 11.48 -5.81
N GLY A 53 11.93 12.24 -4.71
CA GLY A 53 13.13 12.87 -4.19
C GLY A 53 13.24 12.73 -2.68
N LEU A 54 14.30 13.32 -2.12
CA LEU A 54 14.47 13.38 -0.68
C LEU A 54 13.32 14.16 -0.04
N HIS A 55 12.94 13.76 1.17
CA HIS A 55 12.02 14.57 1.97
C HIS A 55 12.72 15.89 2.37
N PRO A 56 12.02 17.03 2.50
CA PRO A 56 12.64 18.29 2.92
C PRO A 56 13.41 18.20 4.24
N ALA A 57 12.93 17.38 5.18
CA ALA A 57 13.63 17.10 6.45
C ALA A 57 14.98 16.36 6.29
N THR A 58 15.26 15.85 5.10
CA THR A 58 16.53 15.21 4.71
C THR A 58 17.28 15.99 3.64
N GLY A 59 16.90 17.25 3.37
CA GLY A 59 17.55 18.12 2.39
C GLY A 59 16.96 18.08 0.98
N GLY A 60 15.77 17.51 0.80
CA GLY A 60 15.03 17.61 -0.46
C GLY A 60 14.46 19.00 -0.73
N SER A 61 14.20 19.31 -2.00
CA SER A 61 13.66 20.61 -2.41
C SER A 61 12.17 20.78 -2.07
N GLY A 62 11.45 19.67 -1.90
CA GLY A 62 9.99 19.64 -1.78
C GLY A 62 9.25 19.75 -3.12
N ALA A 63 9.95 19.85 -4.25
CA ALA A 63 9.36 19.80 -5.59
C ALA A 63 9.07 18.36 -6.04
N GLU A 64 9.87 17.40 -5.59
CA GLU A 64 9.70 15.98 -5.85
C GLU A 64 8.79 15.32 -4.81
N LEU A 65 8.13 14.22 -5.20
CA LEU A 65 7.29 13.44 -4.31
C LEU A 65 8.13 12.71 -3.27
N CYS A 66 7.68 12.74 -2.02
CA CYS A 66 8.29 11.97 -0.94
C CYS A 66 7.86 10.50 -1.05
N SER A 67 8.83 9.60 -1.21
CA SER A 67 8.55 8.16 -1.30
C SER A 67 7.93 7.57 -0.03
N GLY A 68 8.17 8.19 1.13
CA GLY A 68 7.48 7.86 2.38
C GLY A 68 5.98 8.14 2.31
N ASP A 69 5.59 9.29 1.76
CA ASP A 69 4.18 9.66 1.57
C ASP A 69 3.54 8.76 0.52
N MET A 70 4.24 8.50 -0.59
CA MET A 70 3.78 7.58 -1.64
C MET A 70 3.53 6.16 -1.09
N LEU A 71 4.33 5.68 -0.13
CA LEU A 71 4.09 4.40 0.53
C LEU A 71 2.78 4.41 1.34
N LEU A 72 2.52 5.49 2.08
CA LEU A 72 1.28 5.66 2.84
C LEU A 72 0.06 5.81 1.91
N GLU A 73 0.20 6.52 0.79
CA GLU A 73 -0.82 6.62 -0.25
C GLU A 73 -1.13 5.25 -0.87
N ALA A 74 -0.11 4.45 -1.17
CA ALA A 74 -0.28 3.08 -1.67
C ALA A 74 -1.00 2.20 -0.65
N LEU A 75 -0.68 2.35 0.65
CA LEU A 75 -1.38 1.66 1.74
C LEU A 75 -2.86 2.08 1.80
N VAL A 76 -3.15 3.38 1.81
CA VAL A 76 -4.51 3.93 1.82
C VAL A 76 -5.32 3.43 0.63
N ALA A 77 -4.74 3.46 -0.57
CA ALA A 77 -5.39 3.01 -1.80
C ALA A 77 -5.70 1.51 -1.76
N CYS A 78 -4.70 0.69 -1.42
CA CYS A 78 -4.89 -0.76 -1.35
C CYS A 78 -5.92 -1.13 -0.28
N ALA A 79 -5.80 -0.58 0.93
CA ALA A 79 -6.68 -0.89 2.03
C ALA A 79 -8.12 -0.40 1.79
N GLY A 80 -8.30 0.77 1.17
CA GLY A 80 -9.62 1.28 0.79
C GLY A 80 -10.33 0.40 -0.25
N VAL A 81 -9.59 -0.08 -1.28
CA VAL A 81 -10.13 -1.02 -2.27
C VAL A 81 -10.47 -2.37 -1.62
N THR A 82 -9.60 -2.89 -0.74
CA THR A 82 -9.86 -4.13 0.00
C THR A 82 -11.10 -3.99 0.89
N LEU A 83 -11.22 -2.91 1.67
CA LEU A 83 -12.39 -2.65 2.51
C LEU A 83 -13.68 -2.68 1.69
N LYS A 84 -13.69 -1.99 0.55
CA LYS A 84 -14.89 -1.95 -0.32
C LYS A 84 -15.22 -3.33 -0.86
N ALA A 85 -14.21 -4.10 -1.30
CA ALA A 85 -14.42 -5.46 -1.81
C ALA A 85 -14.95 -6.41 -0.74
N VAL A 86 -14.41 -6.36 0.47
CA VAL A 86 -14.88 -7.17 1.61
C VAL A 86 -16.30 -6.74 2.02
N ALA A 87 -16.58 -5.44 2.12
CA ALA A 87 -17.91 -4.94 2.45
C ALA A 87 -18.96 -5.43 1.43
N THR A 88 -18.64 -5.38 0.13
CA THR A 88 -19.51 -5.95 -0.91
C THR A 88 -19.70 -7.46 -0.74
N ALA A 89 -18.64 -8.21 -0.43
CA ALA A 89 -18.74 -9.66 -0.24
C ALA A 89 -19.56 -10.07 1.00
N LEU A 90 -19.55 -9.23 2.05
CA LEU A 90 -20.32 -9.41 3.29
C LEU A 90 -21.72 -8.76 3.25
N GLU A 91 -22.09 -8.16 2.11
CA GLU A 91 -23.35 -7.44 1.92
C GLU A 91 -23.54 -6.33 2.97
N ILE A 92 -22.45 -5.64 3.30
CA ILE A 92 -22.44 -4.46 4.17
C ILE A 92 -22.51 -3.21 3.29
N GLU A 93 -23.59 -2.46 3.43
CA GLU A 93 -23.75 -1.17 2.75
C GLU A 93 -22.92 -0.09 3.46
N LEU A 94 -21.98 0.51 2.72
CA LEU A 94 -21.22 1.67 3.17
C LEU A 94 -21.73 2.90 2.41
N LYS A 95 -22.39 3.83 3.12
CA LYS A 95 -22.91 5.09 2.59
C LYS A 95 -21.78 6.06 2.29
N LYS A 96 -20.79 6.11 3.20
CA LYS A 96 -19.54 6.87 3.07
C LYS A 96 -18.38 6.10 3.68
N GLY A 97 -17.17 6.41 3.22
CA GLY A 97 -15.93 5.84 3.74
C GLY A 97 -14.76 6.77 3.48
N VAL A 98 -13.96 7.05 4.50
CA VAL A 98 -12.70 7.77 4.40
C VAL A 98 -11.60 6.91 5.00
N VAL A 99 -10.47 6.80 4.32
CA VAL A 99 -9.31 6.02 4.75
C VAL A 99 -8.14 6.98 4.94
N ARG A 100 -7.43 6.87 6.06
CA ARG A 100 -6.26 7.70 6.37
C ARG A 100 -5.12 6.86 6.89
N ALA A 101 -3.90 7.21 6.51
CA ALA A 101 -2.70 6.65 7.10
C ALA A 101 -1.78 7.77 7.58
N GLU A 102 -1.17 7.57 8.74
CA GLU A 102 -0.11 8.41 9.28
C GLU A 102 1.09 7.54 9.62
N GLY A 103 2.30 8.08 9.52
CA GLY A 103 3.50 7.36 9.91
C GLY A 103 4.57 8.25 10.53
N ASP A 104 5.31 7.70 11.49
CA ASP A 104 6.38 8.40 12.19
C ASP A 104 7.75 7.95 11.68
N LEU A 105 8.65 8.90 11.41
CA LEU A 105 10.01 8.66 10.95
C LEU A 105 11.04 9.32 11.88
N ASP A 106 12.23 8.73 11.95
CA ASP A 106 13.40 9.35 12.59
C ASP A 106 14.51 9.55 11.55
N PHE A 107 14.57 10.75 10.97
CA PHE A 107 15.51 11.05 9.89
C PHE A 107 16.98 11.07 10.34
N ARG A 108 17.28 11.03 11.65
CA ARG A 108 18.65 10.88 12.14
C ARG A 108 19.30 9.59 11.66
N GLY A 109 18.51 8.52 11.49
CA GLY A 109 18.97 7.26 10.93
C GLY A 109 19.36 7.41 9.47
N THR A 110 18.45 7.94 8.64
CA THR A 110 18.67 8.16 7.20
C THR A 110 19.86 9.08 6.93
N LEU A 111 20.04 10.12 7.76
CA LEU A 111 21.15 11.07 7.64
C LEU A 111 22.46 10.58 8.29
N GLY A 112 22.48 9.39 8.89
CA GLY A 112 23.66 8.85 9.57
C GLY A 112 24.10 9.63 10.81
N VAL A 113 23.24 10.48 11.37
CA VAL A 113 23.50 11.31 12.56
C VAL A 113 23.51 10.47 13.83
N ALA A 114 22.65 9.45 13.91
CA ALA A 114 22.52 8.58 15.07
C ALA A 114 22.43 7.12 14.62
N LYS A 115 23.37 6.27 15.07
CA LYS A 115 23.46 4.85 14.66
C LYS A 115 22.36 3.98 15.26
N ASP A 116 21.77 4.42 16.36
CA ASP A 116 20.68 3.75 17.09
C ASP A 116 19.29 4.19 16.60
N ALA A 117 19.20 5.27 15.81
CA ALA A 117 17.96 5.69 15.19
C ALA A 117 17.59 4.72 14.04
N PRO A 118 16.38 4.12 14.04
CA PRO A 118 15.98 3.20 12.98
C PRO A 118 15.76 3.94 11.65
N VAL A 119 16.12 3.31 10.54
CA VAL A 119 15.77 3.76 9.19
C VAL A 119 14.47 3.10 8.76
N GLY A 120 13.47 3.92 8.39
CA GLY A 120 12.12 3.49 8.05
C GLY A 120 11.09 3.93 9.08
N PHE A 121 9.80 3.67 8.80
CA PHE A 121 8.70 4.05 9.69
C PHE A 121 8.82 3.34 11.05
N ARG A 122 8.75 4.11 12.14
CA ARG A 122 8.69 3.59 13.51
C ARG A 122 7.30 3.05 13.84
N ALA A 123 6.29 3.72 13.32
CA ALA A 123 4.90 3.34 13.43
C ALA A 123 4.14 3.82 12.20
N ILE A 124 3.15 3.04 11.78
CA ILE A 124 2.15 3.45 10.80
C ILE A 124 0.78 3.19 11.44
N ARG A 125 -0.13 4.15 11.34
CA ARG A 125 -1.49 4.07 11.86
C ARG A 125 -2.45 4.24 10.71
N LEU A 126 -3.28 3.23 10.45
CA LEU A 126 -4.32 3.24 9.43
C LEU A 126 -5.69 3.36 10.11
N SER A 127 -6.53 4.29 9.66
CA SER A 127 -7.89 4.47 10.17
C SER A 127 -8.93 4.52 9.06
N PHE A 128 -10.13 4.08 9.40
CA PHE A 128 -11.29 4.04 8.52
C PHE A 128 -12.47 4.72 9.21
N ASP A 129 -12.95 5.82 8.65
CA ASP A 129 -14.21 6.44 9.06
C ASP A 129 -15.30 5.99 8.08
N VAL A 130 -16.28 5.21 8.56
CA VAL A 130 -17.34 4.65 7.71
C VAL A 130 -18.73 5.02 8.24
N GLU A 131 -19.65 5.25 7.31
CA GLU A 131 -21.08 5.45 7.59
C GLU A 131 -21.86 4.23 7.09
N SER A 132 -22.51 3.49 8.00
CA SER A 132 -23.23 2.25 7.70
C SER A 132 -24.32 1.98 8.74
N ASP A 133 -25.40 1.30 8.33
CA ASP A 133 -26.45 0.82 9.23
C ASP A 133 -26.16 -0.61 9.74
N ALA A 134 -25.03 -1.21 9.33
CA ALA A 134 -24.65 -2.54 9.78
C ALA A 134 -24.28 -2.56 11.28
N PRO A 135 -24.62 -3.65 12.01
CA PRO A 135 -24.24 -3.79 13.41
C PRO A 135 -22.72 -3.85 13.57
N GLN A 136 -22.23 -3.37 14.72
CA GLN A 136 -20.79 -3.24 15.01
C GLN A 136 -20.01 -4.55 14.78
N GLU A 137 -20.56 -5.71 15.15
CA GLU A 137 -19.93 -7.02 14.94
C GLU A 137 -19.60 -7.31 13.45
N LYS A 138 -20.46 -6.85 12.53
CA LYS A 138 -20.20 -6.94 11.08
C LYS A 138 -19.10 -5.98 10.65
N LEU A 139 -19.03 -4.79 11.24
CA LEU A 139 -17.96 -3.81 10.98
C LEU A 139 -16.61 -4.30 11.51
N ASP A 140 -16.58 -4.94 12.67
CA ASP A 140 -15.36 -5.54 13.22
C ASP A 140 -14.85 -6.68 12.33
N THR A 141 -15.77 -7.51 11.82
CA THR A 141 -15.45 -8.56 10.85
C THR A 141 -14.93 -7.97 9.54
N LEU A 142 -15.54 -6.88 9.06
CA LEU A 142 -15.09 -6.14 7.88
C LEU A 142 -13.66 -5.63 8.06
N LEU A 143 -13.34 -4.98 9.19
CA LEU A 143 -12.00 -4.48 9.47
C LEU A 143 -10.97 -5.62 9.52
N LYS A 144 -11.27 -6.68 10.28
CA LYS A 144 -10.40 -7.86 10.40
C LYS A 144 -10.07 -8.50 9.05
N LEU A 145 -11.06 -8.65 8.18
CA LEU A 145 -10.85 -9.22 6.84
C LEU A 145 -10.14 -8.23 5.91
N THR A 146 -10.34 -6.93 6.08
CA THR A 146 -9.62 -5.90 5.34
C THR A 146 -8.14 -5.93 5.66
N GLU A 147 -7.77 -5.98 6.93
CA GLU A 147 -6.36 -6.13 7.35
C GLU A 147 -5.76 -7.42 6.78
N ARG A 148 -6.48 -8.54 6.88
CA ARG A 148 -6.03 -9.85 6.42
C ARG A 148 -5.76 -9.91 4.91
N TYR A 149 -6.60 -9.26 4.10
CA TYR A 149 -6.54 -9.37 2.64
C TYR A 149 -5.88 -8.17 1.95
N CYS A 150 -5.59 -7.09 2.67
CA CYS A 150 -4.86 -5.96 2.12
C CYS A 150 -3.39 -6.34 1.90
N VAL A 151 -2.99 -6.48 0.63
CA VAL A 151 -1.64 -6.90 0.24
C VAL A 151 -0.59 -5.92 0.80
N VAL A 152 -0.79 -4.61 0.66
CA VAL A 152 0.19 -3.62 1.14
C VAL A 152 0.30 -3.64 2.67
N PHE A 153 -0.81 -3.73 3.40
CA PHE A 153 -0.78 -3.87 4.86
C PHE A 153 -0.02 -5.12 5.28
N GLN A 154 -0.28 -6.27 4.63
CA GLN A 154 0.41 -7.52 4.95
C GLN A 154 1.90 -7.48 4.59
N THR A 155 2.31 -6.83 3.49
CA THR A 155 3.73 -6.64 3.15
C THR A 155 4.47 -5.78 4.19
N LEU A 156 3.79 -4.80 4.80
CA LEU A 156 4.36 -3.98 5.87
C LEU A 156 4.39 -4.70 7.22
N ASN A 157 3.37 -5.51 7.50
CA ASN A 157 3.23 -6.24 8.76
C ASN A 157 4.08 -7.53 8.81
N VAL A 158 4.28 -8.17 7.66
CA VAL A 158 5.08 -9.39 7.51
C VAL A 158 6.17 -9.09 6.49
N LYS A 159 7.40 -8.93 6.98
CA LYS A 159 8.57 -8.65 6.16
C LYS A 159 8.74 -9.74 5.09
N PRO A 160 8.65 -9.41 3.79
CA PRO A 160 8.99 -10.36 2.72
C PRO A 160 10.51 -10.59 2.69
N GLU A 161 10.95 -11.62 1.96
CA GLU A 161 12.37 -11.72 1.61
C GLU A 161 12.77 -10.51 0.75
N LEU A 162 13.86 -9.84 1.13
CA LEU A 162 14.35 -8.64 0.46
C LEU A 162 15.80 -8.86 0.02
N SER A 163 16.08 -8.56 -1.24
CA SER A 163 17.42 -8.58 -1.82
C SER A 163 17.67 -7.31 -2.63
N ALA A 164 18.90 -6.79 -2.59
CA ALA A 164 19.33 -5.68 -3.43
C ALA A 164 20.63 -6.07 -4.14
N VAL A 165 20.72 -5.76 -5.44
CA VAL A 165 21.89 -6.06 -6.27
C VAL A 165 22.29 -4.79 -7.01
N LEU A 166 23.58 -4.45 -6.95
CA LEU A 166 24.17 -3.41 -7.78
C LEU A 166 24.79 -4.07 -9.01
N ASN A 167 24.20 -3.86 -10.18
CA ASN A 167 24.77 -4.33 -11.44
C ASN A 167 25.63 -3.22 -12.05
N ARG A 168 26.83 -3.56 -12.52
CA ARG A 168 27.74 -2.64 -13.21
C ARG A 168 27.93 -3.13 -14.65
N GLY A 169 27.59 -2.27 -15.61
CA GLY A 169 27.92 -2.45 -17.03
C GLY A 169 29.37 -2.07 -17.31
#